data_AF-A0A4S8MT55-F1
#
_entry.id   AF-A0A4S8MT55-F1
#
_cell.length_a   1.000
_cell.length_b   1.000
_cell.length_c   1.000
_cell.angle_alpha   90.00
_cell.angle_beta   90.00
_cell.angle_gamma   90.00
#
_symmetry.space_group_name_H-M   'P 1'
#
loop_
_entity.id
_entity.type
_entity.pdbx_description
1 polymer ?
#
loop_
_entity_poly.entity_id
_entity_poly.type
_entity_poly.pdbx_seq_one_letter_code
_entity_poly.pdbx_strand_id
1 'polypeptide(L)'
;DVDIQMAYAEQQRLDGYDAIVRHAVKRKKVFDKRVLKRHPGEVMFKKGQLVQIYRSDLDYTFRTERKLIPKWSPPKRVVER
;
A
#
# COMPACT_ATOMS: atom_id res chain seq x y z
N ASP A 1 -7.24 -19.75 41.06
CA ASP A 1 -6.04 -18.92 40.80
C ASP A 1 -5.62 -19.00 39.33
N VAL A 2 -5.36 -20.19 38.79
CA VAL A 2 -5.05 -20.40 37.36
C VAL A 2 -6.12 -19.84 36.40
N ASP A 3 -7.40 -20.02 36.70
CA ASP A 3 -8.49 -19.50 35.84
C ASP A 3 -8.51 -17.97 35.75
N ILE A 4 -8.10 -17.28 36.81
CA ILE A 4 -8.02 -15.82 36.85
C ILE A 4 -6.85 -15.34 35.99
N GLN A 5 -5.71 -16.03 36.07
CA GLN A 5 -4.54 -15.73 35.24
C GLN A 5 -4.81 -15.99 33.76
N MET A 6 -5.54 -17.07 33.43
CA MET A 6 -5.97 -17.36 32.06
C MET A 6 -6.91 -16.30 31.51
N ALA A 7 -7.90 -15.87 32.30
CA ALA A 7 -8.81 -14.79 31.90
C ALA A 7 -8.06 -13.47 31.65
N TYR A 8 -7.07 -13.15 32.48
CA TYR A 8 -6.24 -11.96 32.32
C TYR A 8 -5.36 -12.01 31.06
N ALA A 9 -4.76 -13.17 30.76
CA ALA A 9 -3.98 -13.37 29.54
C ALA A 9 -4.83 -13.23 28.26
N GLU A 10 -6.06 -13.76 28.28
CA GLU A 10 -7.02 -13.61 27.19
C GLU A 10 -7.43 -12.15 26.99
N GLN A 11 -7.67 -11.40 28.07
CA GLN A 11 -7.94 -9.97 28.00
C GLN A 11 -6.77 -9.18 27.40
N GLN A 12 -5.54 -9.44 27.85
CA GLN A 12 -4.35 -8.77 27.31
C GLN A 12 -4.15 -9.03 25.82
N ARG A 13 -4.51 -10.23 25.33
CA ARG A 13 -4.44 -10.57 23.90
C ARG A 13 -5.43 -9.74 23.09
N LEU A 14 -6.66 -9.57 23.59
CA LEU A 14 -7.68 -8.75 22.95
C LEU A 14 -7.29 -7.27 22.95
N ASP A 15 -6.79 -6.77 24.07
CA ASP A 15 -6.33 -5.38 24.21
C ASP A 15 -5.15 -5.09 23.27
N GLY A 16 -4.21 -6.02 23.16
CA GLY A 16 -3.09 -5.94 22.23
C GLY A 16 -3.55 -5.91 20.77
N TYR A 17 -4.52 -6.74 20.40
CA TYR A 17 -5.09 -6.74 19.04
C TYR A 17 -5.82 -5.44 18.73
N ASP A 18 -6.64 -4.94 19.65
CA ASP A 18 -7.34 -3.66 19.47
C ASP A 18 -6.35 -2.49 19.33
N ALA A 19 -5.27 -2.47 20.12
CA ALA A 19 -4.20 -1.48 19.97
C ALA A 19 -3.54 -1.53 18.57
N ILE A 20 -3.30 -2.73 18.03
CA ILE A 20 -2.76 -2.91 16.67
C ILE A 20 -3.74 -2.38 15.62
N VAL A 21 -5.03 -2.70 15.73
CA VAL A 21 -6.06 -2.22 14.80
C VAL A 21 -6.17 -0.69 14.85
N ARG A 22 -6.25 -0.10 16.04
CA ARG A 22 -6.29 1.36 16.22
C ARG A 22 -5.05 2.04 15.61
N HIS A 23 -3.87 1.46 15.83
CA HIS A 23 -2.64 1.96 15.23
C HIS A 23 -2.66 1.88 13.70
N ALA A 24 -3.12 0.76 13.14
CA ALA A 24 -3.25 0.57 11.69
C ALA A 24 -4.22 1.59 11.07
N VAL A 25 -5.39 1.79 11.68
CA VAL A 25 -6.38 2.80 11.25
C VAL A 25 -5.78 4.21 11.28
N LYS A 26 -5.06 4.57 12.35
CA LYS A 26 -4.38 5.87 12.46
C LYS A 26 -3.35 6.06 11.35
N ARG A 27 -2.52 5.04 11.07
CA ARG A 27 -1.50 5.07 10.02
C ARG A 27 -2.13 5.20 8.63
N LYS A 28 -3.22 4.47 8.36
CA LYS A 28 -3.99 4.59 7.11
C LYS A 28 -4.53 6.00 6.91
N LYS A 29 -5.18 6.57 7.93
CA LYS A 29 -5.70 7.95 7.87
C LYS A 29 -4.61 8.98 7.56
N VAL A 30 -3.42 8.84 8.15
CA VAL A 30 -2.27 9.72 7.88
C VAL A 30 -1.72 9.50 6.47
N PHE A 31 -1.69 8.27 5.98
CA PHE A 31 -1.30 7.97 4.60
C PHE A 31 -2.29 8.60 3.62
N ASP A 32 -3.59 8.36 3.78
CA ASP A 32 -4.64 8.90 2.91
C ASP A 32 -4.58 10.44 2.86
N LYS A 33 -4.42 11.09 4.02
CA LYS A 33 -4.25 12.56 4.09
C LYS A 33 -3.02 13.05 3.32
N ARG A 34 -1.90 12.31 3.37
CA ARG A 34 -0.67 12.65 2.63
C ARG A 34 -0.84 12.45 1.13
N VAL A 35 -1.49 11.36 0.71
CA VAL A 35 -1.79 11.08 -0.69
C VAL A 35 -2.67 12.19 -1.25
N LEU A 36 -3.79 12.51 -0.58
CA LEU A 36 -4.70 13.58 -1.00
C LEU A 36 -4.04 14.97 -1.02
N LYS A 37 -3.10 15.25 -0.10
CA LYS A 37 -2.35 16.52 -0.10
C LYS A 37 -1.37 16.63 -1.27
N ARG A 38 -0.75 15.52 -1.69
CA ARG A 38 0.31 15.51 -2.73
C ARG A 38 -0.27 15.37 -4.14
N HIS A 39 -1.32 14.56 -4.28
CA HIS A 39 -2.04 14.34 -5.53
C HIS A 39 -3.53 14.48 -5.21
N PRO A 40 -4.15 15.64 -5.44
CA PRO A 40 -5.48 15.98 -4.93
C PRO A 40 -6.64 15.32 -5.69
N GLY A 41 -6.50 14.04 -6.05
CA GLY A 41 -7.59 13.28 -6.68
C GLY A 41 -7.15 11.95 -7.29
N GLU A 42 -8.14 11.18 -7.71
CA GLU A 42 -7.96 10.07 -8.64
C GLU A 42 -7.21 10.57 -9.89
N VAL A 43 -6.14 9.88 -10.29
CA VAL A 43 -5.42 10.21 -11.53
C VAL A 43 -6.28 9.73 -12.70
N MET A 44 -7.14 10.62 -13.17
CA MET A 44 -8.04 10.37 -14.29
C MET A 44 -7.29 10.52 -15.61
N PHE A 45 -7.07 9.39 -16.28
CA PHE A 45 -6.48 9.38 -17.61
C PHE A 45 -7.53 9.72 -18.66
N LYS A 46 -7.21 10.67 -19.55
CA LYS A 46 -8.05 11.02 -20.69
C LYS A 46 -7.56 10.29 -21.94
N LYS A 47 -8.49 9.91 -22.82
CA LYS A 47 -8.17 9.36 -24.15
C LYS A 47 -7.17 10.28 -24.86
N GLY A 48 -6.11 9.68 -25.42
CA GLY A 48 -5.05 10.39 -26.11
C GLY A 48 -3.87 10.86 -25.23
N GLN A 49 -3.99 10.83 -23.90
CA GLN A 49 -2.87 11.15 -23.01
C GLN A 49 -1.75 10.13 -23.12
N LEU A 50 -0.51 10.62 -23.03
CA LEU A 50 0.69 9.78 -22.94
C LEU A 50 0.93 9.38 -21.48
N VAL A 51 1.06 8.08 -21.25
CA VAL A 51 1.31 7.46 -19.95
C VAL A 51 2.45 6.45 -20.06
N GLN A 52 3.12 6.18 -18.95
CA GLN A 52 4.11 5.09 -18.86
C GLN A 52 3.62 4.09 -17.82
N ILE A 53 3.78 2.80 -18.13
CA ILE A 53 3.34 1.72 -17.25
C ILE A 53 4.52 1.32 -16.36
N TYR A 54 4.28 1.31 -15.06
CA TYR A 54 5.25 0.83 -14.08
C TYR A 54 5.26 -0.70 -14.01
N ARG A 55 6.44 -1.31 -14.12
CA ARG A 55 6.66 -2.76 -14.01
C ARG A 55 6.98 -3.14 -12.57
N SER A 56 5.95 -3.40 -11.75
CA SER A 56 6.09 -3.74 -10.34
C SER A 56 6.64 -5.15 -10.07
N ASP A 57 6.61 -6.05 -11.06
CA ASP A 57 7.20 -7.39 -10.99
C ASP A 57 8.73 -7.36 -10.84
N LEU A 58 9.36 -6.26 -11.27
CA LEU A 58 10.79 -6.04 -11.17
C LEU A 58 11.24 -5.61 -9.76
N ASP A 59 10.33 -5.21 -8.88
CA ASP A 59 10.69 -4.72 -7.54
C ASP A 59 11.12 -5.83 -6.58
N TYR A 60 10.57 -7.03 -6.74
CA TYR A 60 10.80 -8.16 -5.82
C TYR A 60 11.73 -9.22 -6.40
N THR A 61 12.22 -9.04 -7.63
CA THR A 61 13.10 -10.02 -8.26
C THR A 61 14.57 -9.60 -8.15
N PHE A 62 15.35 -10.28 -7.31
CA PHE A 62 16.78 -9.99 -7.09
C PHE A 62 17.71 -10.51 -8.19
N ARG A 63 17.19 -11.14 -9.25
CA ARG A 63 17.99 -11.65 -10.37
C ARG A 63 18.71 -10.49 -11.07
N THR A 64 20.01 -10.64 -11.30
CA THR A 64 20.87 -9.60 -11.88
C THR A 64 20.37 -9.09 -13.22
N GLU A 65 19.86 -9.97 -14.08
CA GLU A 65 19.26 -9.62 -15.38
C GLU A 65 18.12 -8.61 -15.26
N ARG A 66 17.31 -8.69 -14.20
CA ARG A 66 16.17 -7.80 -13.98
C ARG A 66 16.54 -6.43 -13.41
N LYS A 67 17.76 -6.28 -12.87
CA LYS A 67 18.26 -5.00 -12.35
C LYS A 67 18.60 -4.00 -13.47
N LEU A 68 18.88 -4.49 -14.67
CA LEU A 68 19.24 -3.66 -15.83
C LEU A 68 18.03 -3.27 -16.70
N ILE A 69 16.84 -3.80 -16.40
CA ILE A 69 15.64 -3.54 -17.18
C ILE A 69 14.99 -2.22 -16.70
N PRO A 70 14.59 -1.32 -17.62
CA PRO A 70 13.84 -0.12 -17.26
C PRO A 70 12.53 -0.46 -16.53
N LYS A 71 12.28 0.21 -15.40
CA LYS A 71 11.04 0.05 -14.61
C LYS A 71 9.81 0.66 -15.27
N TRP A 72 10.01 1.63 -16.15
CA TRP A 72 8.94 2.30 -16.88
C TRP A 72 8.91 1.80 -18.32
N SER A 73 7.71 1.57 -18.86
CA SER A 73 7.56 1.28 -20.28
C SER A 73 7.88 2.52 -21.13
N PRO A 74 8.11 2.35 -22.44
CA PRO A 74 7.99 3.45 -23.38
C PRO A 74 6.63 4.16 -23.24
N PRO A 75 6.53 5.45 -23.62
CA PRO A 75 5.27 6.18 -23.60
C PRO A 75 4.19 5.47 -24.43
N LYS A 76 3.02 5.27 -23.82
CA LYS A 76 1.84 4.68 -24.44
C LYS A 76 0.70 5.67 -24.43
N ARG A 77 -0.24 5.52 -25.35
CA ARG A 77 -1.40 6.40 -25.47
C ARG A 77 -2.65 5.70 -24.92
N VAL A 78 -3.42 6.42 -24.10
CA VAL A 78 -4.68 5.91 -23.54
C VAL A 78 -5.72 5.83 -24.65
N VAL A 79 -6.24 4.64 -24.92
CA VAL A 79 -7.25 4.41 -25.98
C VAL A 79 -8.67 4.53 -25.42
N GLU A 80 -8.89 3.95 -24.24
CA GLU A 80 -10.16 3.91 -23.52
C GLU A 80 -9.90 3.80 -22.01
N ARG A 81 -10.92 4.07 -21.18
CA ARG A 81 -10.85 3.98 -19.71
C ARG A 81 -11.19 2.59 -19.23
#